data_AF-A0A263HE77-F1
#
_entry.id   AF-A0A263HE77-F1
#
_cell.length_a   1.000
_cell.length_b   1.000
_cell.length_c   1.000
_cell.angle_alpha   90.00
_cell.angle_beta   90.00
_cell.angle_gamma   90.00
#
_symmetry.space_group_name_H-M   'P 1'
#
loop_
_entity.id
_entity.type
_entity.pdbx_description
1 polymer ?
#
loop_
_entity_poly.entity_id
_entity_poly.type
_entity_poly.pdbx_seq_one_letter_code
_entity_poly.pdbx_strand_id
1 'polypeptide(L)'
;MMKLKETMISQYANSPIICRILLDLNKSIDPKSDIKSFYDLIWNLNTAKGIGLDFWGKVVGIDRNIQIDNKNQFIGSTLSSADLKMFQKGEMHLMNDEMFRNMIFMKAMKNIIYTTAANFIGLFGNCKLVKSAVILR
;
A
#
# COMPACT_ATOMS: atom_id res chain seq x y z
N MET A 1 12.62 -3.08 25.71
CA MET A 1 12.87 -2.81 27.14
C MET A 1 12.42 -1.41 27.53
N MET A 2 11.57 -1.29 28.55
CA MET A 2 11.10 -0.02 29.10
C MET A 2 12.04 0.48 30.21
N LYS A 3 12.17 1.79 30.39
CA LYS A 3 13.02 2.38 31.44
C LYS A 3 12.29 2.37 32.78
N LEU A 4 12.40 1.27 33.53
CA LEU A 4 11.71 1.07 34.81
C LEU A 4 12.00 2.14 35.86
N LYS A 5 13.22 2.72 35.86
CA LYS A 5 13.62 3.75 36.82
C LYS A 5 12.80 5.04 36.70
N GLU A 6 12.29 5.34 35.51
CA GLU A 6 11.50 6.54 35.26
C GLU A 6 10.02 6.34 35.66
N THR A 7 9.55 5.10 35.72
CA THR A 7 8.14 4.75 35.99
C THR A 7 7.88 4.28 37.42
N MET A 8 8.93 4.16 38.24
CA MET A 8 8.84 3.59 39.59
C MET A 8 8.85 4.68 40.64
N ILE A 9 7.92 4.59 41.60
CA ILE A 9 7.82 5.50 42.73
C ILE A 9 9.04 5.35 43.65
N SER A 10 9.56 6.49 44.13
CA SER A 10 10.78 6.58 44.94
C SER A 10 10.78 5.69 46.20
N GLN A 11 9.61 5.45 46.79
CA GLN A 11 9.45 4.60 47.99
C GLN A 11 9.88 3.15 47.77
N TYR A 12 9.70 2.62 46.54
CA TYR A 12 10.06 1.25 46.21
C TYR A 12 11.44 1.14 45.56
N ALA A 13 12.11 2.27 45.32
CA ALA A 13 13.38 2.31 44.63
C ALA A 13 14.51 1.58 45.35
N ASN A 14 14.41 1.49 46.66
CA ASN A 14 15.44 0.89 47.50
C ASN A 14 15.13 -0.57 47.88
N SER A 15 14.03 -1.16 47.38
CA SER A 15 13.68 -2.56 47.66
C SER A 15 14.26 -3.50 46.58
N PRO A 16 15.24 -4.35 46.90
CA PRO A 16 15.87 -5.24 45.91
C PRO A 16 14.89 -6.27 45.32
N ILE A 17 13.93 -6.73 46.12
CA ILE A 17 12.95 -7.76 45.74
C ILE A 17 11.97 -7.21 44.70
N ILE A 18 11.41 -6.02 44.95
CA ILE A 18 10.45 -5.38 44.03
C ILE A 18 11.14 -5.01 42.72
N CYS A 19 12.34 -4.45 42.80
CA CYS A 19 13.15 -4.15 41.61
C CYS A 19 13.42 -5.39 40.76
N ARG A 20 13.68 -6.56 41.38
CA ARG A 20 13.91 -7.81 40.66
C ARG A 20 12.66 -8.33 39.96
N ILE A 21 11.51 -8.35 40.64
CA ILE A 21 10.23 -8.75 40.03
C ILE A 21 9.90 -7.86 38.81
N LEU A 22 10.07 -6.55 38.95
CA LEU A 22 9.82 -5.59 37.85
C LEU A 22 10.77 -5.80 36.67
N LEU A 23 12.05 -6.08 36.93
CA LEU A 23 13.02 -6.37 35.88
C LEU A 23 12.67 -7.65 35.12
N ASP A 24 12.24 -8.69 35.84
CA ASP A 24 11.85 -9.96 35.23
C ASP A 24 10.58 -9.79 34.40
N LEU A 25 9.57 -9.07 34.89
CA LEU A 25 8.36 -8.73 34.14
C LEU A 25 8.64 -7.91 32.87
N ASN A 26 9.49 -6.89 32.96
CA ASN A 26 9.86 -6.04 31.81
C ASN A 26 10.66 -6.81 30.75
N LYS A 27 11.33 -7.90 31.12
CA LYS A 27 11.99 -8.80 30.17
C LYS A 27 10.99 -9.77 29.53
N SER A 28 10.07 -10.32 30.32
CA SER A 28 9.09 -11.29 29.84
C SER A 28 7.97 -10.68 29.00
N ILE A 29 7.64 -9.41 29.22
CA ILE A 29 6.51 -8.72 28.59
C ILE A 29 7.04 -7.49 27.83
N ASP A 30 7.90 -7.69 26.83
CA ASP A 30 8.38 -6.60 25.96
C ASP A 30 7.67 -6.65 24.59
N PRO A 31 6.53 -5.96 24.40
CA PRO A 31 5.79 -5.97 23.14
C PRO A 31 6.46 -5.12 22.05
N LYS A 32 7.57 -4.43 22.36
CA LYS A 32 8.20 -3.48 21.41
C LYS A 32 8.60 -4.15 20.10
N SER A 33 9.09 -5.39 20.16
CA SER A 33 9.47 -6.15 18.97
C SER A 33 8.26 -6.43 18.08
N ASP A 34 7.15 -6.84 18.68
CA ASP A 34 5.93 -7.18 17.97
C ASP A 34 5.28 -5.94 17.38
N ILE A 35 5.23 -4.83 18.14
CA ILE A 35 4.74 -3.54 17.66
C ILE A 35 5.59 -3.03 16.49
N LYS A 36 6.92 -3.15 16.58
CA LYS A 36 7.82 -2.78 15.48
C LYS A 36 7.57 -3.64 14.25
N SER A 37 7.39 -4.95 14.43
CA SER A 37 7.10 -5.87 13.34
C SER A 37 5.75 -5.57 12.68
N PHE A 38 4.73 -5.27 13.49
CA PHE A 38 3.43 -4.82 13.01
C PHE A 38 3.54 -3.52 12.19
N TYR A 39 4.27 -2.54 12.72
CA TYR A 39 4.53 -1.28 12.02
C TYR A 39 5.26 -1.52 10.69
N ASP A 40 6.30 -2.34 10.67
CA ASP A 40 7.09 -2.62 9.48
C ASP A 40 6.29 -3.42 8.43
N LEU A 41 5.37 -4.30 8.84
CA LEU A 41 4.59 -5.15 7.94
C LEU A 41 3.33 -4.48 7.37
N ILE A 42 2.67 -3.62 8.16
CA ILE A 42 1.35 -3.06 7.81
C ILE A 42 1.42 -1.55 7.59
N TRP A 43 2.08 -0.82 8.49
CA TRP A 43 1.98 0.64 8.51
C TRP A 43 3.01 1.34 7.64
N ASN A 44 4.23 0.81 7.59
CA ASN A 44 5.33 1.37 6.82
C ASN A 44 5.23 0.94 5.35
N LEU A 45 4.78 1.85 4.48
CA LEU A 45 4.62 1.59 3.04
C LEU A 45 5.89 1.11 2.34
N ASN A 46 7.09 1.47 2.82
CA ASN A 46 8.35 1.06 2.21
C ASN A 46 8.66 -0.43 2.45
N THR A 47 8.27 -0.96 3.61
CA THR A 47 8.55 -2.34 4.03
C THR A 47 7.32 -3.24 4.03
N ALA A 48 6.13 -2.67 3.90
CA ALA A 48 4.87 -3.40 3.86
C ALA A 48 4.84 -4.39 2.68
N LYS A 49 4.24 -5.55 2.95
CA LYS A 49 4.07 -6.67 2.01
C LYS A 49 2.70 -7.29 2.15
N GLY A 50 2.18 -7.88 1.07
CA GLY A 50 0.90 -8.59 1.07
C GLY A 50 -0.25 -7.78 1.68
N ILE A 51 -0.80 -8.27 2.80
CA ILE A 51 -1.98 -7.71 3.49
C ILE A 51 -1.81 -6.23 3.85
N GLY A 52 -0.61 -5.80 4.25
CA GLY A 52 -0.36 -4.40 4.59
C GLY A 52 -0.56 -3.47 3.39
N LEU A 53 -0.05 -3.86 2.23
CA LEU A 53 -0.24 -3.12 0.99
C LEU A 53 -1.70 -3.16 0.53
N ASP A 54 -2.38 -4.29 0.68
CA ASP A 54 -3.79 -4.43 0.29
C ASP A 54 -4.71 -3.55 1.13
N PHE A 55 -4.40 -3.35 2.41
CA PHE A 55 -5.09 -2.40 3.27
C PHE A 55 -4.94 -0.96 2.74
N TRP A 56 -3.72 -0.53 2.45
CA TRP A 56 -3.48 0.81 1.88
C TRP A 56 -4.10 0.99 0.49
N GLY A 57 -4.11 -0.07 -0.33
CA GLY A 57 -4.82 -0.09 -1.61
C GLY A 57 -6.30 0.27 -1.44
N LYS A 58 -6.99 -0.39 -0.49
CA LYS A 58 -8.39 -0.08 -0.16
C LYS A 58 -8.58 1.36 0.32
N VAL A 59 -7.65 1.87 1.14
CA VAL A 59 -7.70 3.26 1.64
C VAL A 59 -7.63 4.27 0.49
N VAL A 60 -6.76 4.05 -0.51
CA VAL A 60 -6.63 4.97 -1.65
C VAL A 60 -7.62 4.68 -2.79
N GLY A 61 -8.39 3.59 -2.68
CA GLY A 61 -9.40 3.16 -3.65
C GLY A 61 -8.79 2.54 -4.91
N ILE A 62 -7.88 1.58 -4.74
CA ILE A 62 -7.34 0.71 -5.79
C ILE A 62 -7.24 -0.73 -5.30
N ASP A 63 -7.39 -1.68 -6.22
CA ASP A 63 -7.20 -3.11 -5.97
C ASP A 63 -5.96 -3.64 -6.71
N ARG A 64 -5.42 -4.75 -6.22
CA ARG A 64 -4.23 -5.42 -6.78
C ARG A 64 -4.53 -6.19 -8.07
N ASN A 65 -5.81 -6.45 -8.34
CA ASN A 65 -6.25 -7.15 -9.53
C ASN A 65 -6.46 -6.14 -10.65
N ILE A 66 -5.66 -6.25 -11.71
CA ILE A 66 -5.88 -5.45 -12.91
C ILE A 66 -6.41 -6.37 -14.00
N GLN A 67 -7.47 -5.91 -14.65
CA GLN A 67 -7.92 -6.47 -15.91
C GLN A 67 -7.07 -5.87 -17.01
N ILE A 68 -6.22 -6.70 -17.62
CA ILE A 68 -5.49 -6.31 -18.82
C ILE A 68 -6.35 -6.77 -19.98
N ASP A 69 -7.01 -5.82 -20.63
CA ASP A 69 -7.64 -6.10 -21.91
C ASP A 69 -6.54 -6.37 -22.93
N ASN A 70 -6.49 -7.60 -23.43
CA ASN A 70 -5.73 -7.91 -24.62
C ASN A 70 -6.37 -7.14 -25.79
N LYS A 71 -5.86 -5.93 -26.04
CA LYS A 71 -6.29 -5.11 -27.17
C LYS A 71 -5.86 -5.81 -28.46
N ASN A 72 -6.70 -6.69 -28.98
CA ASN A 72 -6.71 -6.96 -30.42
C ASN A 72 -7.26 -5.69 -31.06
N GLN A 73 -6.33 -4.81 -31.43
CA GLN A 73 -6.57 -3.54 -32.06
C GLN A 73 -7.29 -3.77 -33.39
N PHE A 74 -8.62 -3.69 -33.40
CA PHE A 74 -9.35 -3.56 -34.65
C PHE A 74 -9.76 -2.11 -34.89
N ILE A 75 -8.80 -1.33 -35.38
CA ILE A 75 -9.11 -0.05 -36.01
C ILE A 75 -9.49 -0.39 -37.47
N GLY A 76 -10.78 -0.57 -37.73
CA GLY A 76 -11.35 -0.52 -39.08
C GLY A 76 -11.82 -1.82 -39.77
N SER A 77 -12.49 -2.78 -39.10
CA SER A 77 -13.22 -3.82 -39.85
C SER A 77 -14.71 -3.83 -39.57
N THR A 78 -15.43 -4.08 -40.66
CA THR A 78 -16.84 -4.42 -40.74
C THR A 78 -17.04 -5.91 -40.47
N LEU A 79 -16.59 -6.43 -39.32
CA LEU A 79 -16.83 -7.82 -38.96
C LEU A 79 -18.20 -8.01 -38.32
N SER A 80 -18.82 -9.14 -38.65
CA SER A 80 -20.16 -9.55 -38.22
C SER A 80 -20.22 -9.78 -36.71
N SER A 81 -21.38 -9.59 -36.09
CA SER A 81 -21.65 -9.74 -34.66
C SER A 81 -21.21 -11.09 -34.04
N ALA A 82 -20.89 -12.09 -34.87
CA ALA A 82 -20.30 -13.36 -34.47
C ALA A 82 -18.82 -13.26 -34.04
N ASP A 83 -18.03 -12.37 -34.66
CA ASP A 83 -16.61 -12.15 -34.32
C ASP A 83 -16.44 -11.31 -33.04
N LEU A 84 -17.51 -10.62 -32.60
CA LEU A 84 -17.56 -9.94 -31.31
C LEU A 84 -17.58 -10.93 -30.11
N LYS A 85 -17.80 -12.22 -30.35
CA LYS A 85 -17.73 -13.24 -29.28
C LYS A 85 -16.29 -13.58 -28.87
N MET A 86 -15.31 -13.13 -29.65
CA MET A 86 -13.88 -13.31 -29.36
C MET A 86 -13.26 -12.15 -28.57
N PHE A 87 -14.04 -11.16 -28.13
CA PHE A 87 -13.62 -10.23 -27.08
C PHE A 87 -13.53 -11.01 -25.75
N GLN A 88 -12.42 -11.70 -25.58
CA GLN A 88 -12.10 -12.36 -24.32
C GLN A 88 -12.00 -11.27 -23.26
N LYS A 89 -12.86 -11.38 -22.25
CA LYS A 89 -12.80 -10.58 -21.03
C LYS A 89 -11.35 -10.59 -20.54
N GLY A 90 -10.74 -9.41 -20.39
CA GLY A 90 -9.33 -9.27 -20.03
C GLY A 90 -8.93 -10.18 -18.87
N GLU A 91 -7.78 -10.83 -19.01
CA GLU A 91 -7.28 -11.73 -17.97
C GLU A 91 -6.98 -10.90 -16.70
N MET A 92 -7.37 -11.45 -15.55
CA MET A 92 -7.09 -10.84 -14.26
C MET A 92 -5.67 -11.19 -13.84
N HIS A 93 -4.79 -10.20 -13.82
CA HIS A 93 -3.42 -10.36 -13.33
C HIS A 93 -3.26 -9.72 -11.95
N LEU A 94 -2.57 -10.43 -11.06
CA LEU A 94 -2.19 -9.93 -9.74
C LEU A 94 -0.88 -9.14 -9.86
N MET A 95 -0.89 -7.88 -9.42
CA MET A 95 0.34 -7.09 -9.36
C MET A 95 1.31 -7.57 -8.27
N ASN A 96 2.59 -7.55 -8.62
CA ASN A 96 3.68 -7.68 -7.66
C ASN A 96 3.64 -6.51 -6.63
N ASP A 97 4.11 -6.77 -5.42
CA ASP A 97 4.12 -5.82 -4.30
C ASP A 97 4.79 -4.49 -4.65
N GLU A 98 5.88 -4.50 -5.41
CA GLU A 98 6.62 -3.29 -5.80
C GLU A 98 5.81 -2.40 -6.76
N MET A 99 5.18 -2.99 -7.77
CA MET A 99 4.34 -2.27 -8.73
C MET A 99 3.11 -1.69 -8.02
N PHE A 100 2.51 -2.48 -7.15
CA PHE A 100 1.34 -2.07 -6.39
C PHE A 100 1.67 -0.92 -5.42
N ARG A 101 2.83 -0.96 -4.75
CA ARG A 101 3.31 0.15 -3.89
C ARG A 101 3.42 1.46 -4.66
N ASN A 102 4.03 1.45 -5.83
CA ASN A 102 4.15 2.66 -6.66
C ASN A 102 2.77 3.19 -7.09
N MET A 103 1.83 2.30 -7.40
CA MET A 103 0.46 2.68 -7.74
C MET A 103 -0.28 3.30 -6.55
N ILE A 104 -0.09 2.79 -5.33
CA ILE A 104 -0.63 3.39 -4.10
C ILE A 104 -0.12 4.82 -3.95
N PHE A 105 1.19 5.06 -4.09
CA PHE A 105 1.76 6.40 -3.99
C PHE A 105 1.19 7.34 -5.06
N MET A 106 1.12 6.90 -6.32
CA MET A 106 0.55 7.72 -7.40
C MET A 106 -0.93 8.04 -7.18
N LYS A 107 -1.71 7.08 -6.68
CA LYS A 107 -3.13 7.29 -6.38
C LYS A 107 -3.30 8.23 -5.19
N ALA A 108 -2.54 8.03 -4.12
CA ALA A 108 -2.54 8.91 -2.95
C ALA A 108 -2.19 10.36 -3.36
N MET A 109 -1.15 10.53 -4.19
CA MET A 109 -0.79 11.84 -4.74
C MET A 109 -1.96 12.44 -5.53
N LYS A 110 -2.57 11.68 -6.45
CA LYS A 110 -3.76 12.15 -7.19
C LYS A 110 -4.88 12.59 -6.26
N ASN A 111 -5.13 11.86 -5.17
CA ASN A 111 -6.21 12.16 -4.22
C ASN A 111 -5.94 13.44 -3.40
N ILE A 112 -4.67 13.75 -3.10
CA ILE A 112 -4.28 14.90 -2.27
C ILE A 112 -4.05 16.17 -3.11
N ILE A 113 -3.64 16.04 -4.37
CA ILE A 113 -3.38 17.20 -5.24
C ILE A 113 -4.71 17.89 -5.60
N TYR A 114 -4.78 19.20 -5.34
CA TYR A 114 -5.88 20.05 -5.79
C TYR A 114 -5.97 20.01 -7.31
N THR A 115 -7.02 19.38 -7.82
CA THR A 115 -7.18 19.13 -9.24
C THR A 115 -7.52 20.44 -9.97
N THR A 116 -6.51 21.13 -10.50
CA THR A 116 -6.68 21.81 -11.79
C THR A 116 -6.09 20.86 -12.82
N ALA A 117 -6.84 20.52 -13.87
CA ALA A 117 -6.41 19.53 -14.87
C ALA A 117 -4.99 19.81 -15.41
N ALA A 118 -4.58 21.08 -15.49
CA ALA A 118 -3.23 21.51 -15.86
C ALA A 118 -2.13 20.97 -14.92
N ASN A 119 -2.30 21.03 -13.59
CA ASN A 119 -1.30 20.52 -12.64
C ASN A 119 -1.18 19.00 -12.70
N PHE A 120 -2.30 18.30 -12.93
CA PHE A 120 -2.29 16.86 -13.12
C PHE A 120 -1.62 16.46 -14.44
N ILE A 121 -1.98 17.11 -15.55
CA ILE A 121 -1.40 16.85 -16.88
C ILE A 121 0.09 17.21 -16.92
N GLY A 122 0.52 18.30 -16.28
CA GLY A 122 1.94 18.66 -16.17
C GLY A 122 2.79 17.60 -15.47
N LEU A 123 2.23 16.92 -14.46
CA LEU A 123 2.90 15.84 -13.75
C LEU A 123 3.03 14.56 -14.60
N PHE A 124 1.98 14.20 -15.35
CA PHE A 124 1.96 12.99 -16.17
C PHE A 124 2.46 13.16 -17.61
N GLY A 125 2.61 14.39 -18.10
CA GLY A 125 3.13 14.69 -19.44
C GLY A 125 4.56 14.18 -19.69
N ASN A 126 5.34 14.00 -18.62
CA ASN A 126 6.68 13.42 -18.66
C ASN A 126 6.71 11.90 -18.44
N CYS A 127 5.57 11.27 -18.10
CA CYS A 127 5.49 9.83 -17.88
C CYS A 127 4.95 9.15 -19.15
N LYS A 128 5.82 8.44 -19.88
CA LYS A 128 5.50 7.76 -21.16
C LYS A 128 4.33 6.75 -21.06
N LEU A 129 3.94 6.33 -19.86
CA LEU A 129 2.90 5.32 -19.64
C LEU A 129 1.46 5.86 -19.73
N VAL A 130 1.23 7.18 -19.67
CA VAL A 130 -0.13 7.76 -19.59
C VAL A 130 -0.67 8.26 -20.93
N LYS A 131 0.14 8.36 -21.98
CA LYS A 131 -0.31 8.84 -23.31
C LYS A 131 -1.42 7.98 -23.93
N SER A 132 -1.57 6.72 -23.54
CA SER A 132 -2.60 5.82 -24.10
C SER A 132 -3.93 5.81 -23.32
N ALA A 133 -4.04 6.48 -22.18
CA ALA A 133 -5.26 6.45 -21.35
C ALA A 133 -6.16 7.70 -21.47
N VAL A 134 -5.65 8.80 -22.03
CA VAL A 134 -6.37 10.09 -22.08
C VAL A 134 -7.06 10.35 -23.44
N ILE A 135 -6.85 9.49 -24.45
CA ILE A 135 -7.41 9.68 -25.81
C ILE A 135 -8.81 9.05 -25.98
N LEU A 136 -9.38 8.43 -24.95
CA LEU A 136 -10.77 7.94 -24.99
C LEU A 136 -11.67 8.78 -24.08
N ARG A 137 -11.94 10.01 -24.54
CA ARG A 137 -13.20 10.69 -24.25
C ARG A 137 -13.62 11.52 -25.46
#